data_AF-F0TE94-F1
#
_entry.id   AF-F0TE94-F1
#
_cell.length_a   1.000
_cell.length_b   1.000
_cell.length_c   1.000
_cell.angle_alpha   90.00
_cell.angle_beta   90.00
_cell.angle_gamma   90.00
#
_symmetry.space_group_name_H-M   'P 1'
#
loop_
_entity.id
_entity.type
_entity.pdbx_description
1 polymer ?
#
loop_
_entity_poly.entity_id
_entity_poly.type
_entity_poly.pdbx_seq_one_letter_code
_entity_poly.pdbx_strand_id
1 'polypeptide(L)'
;MTHQNKIGFNDTQIYMTGDSAGGELYAACGLTDNKHQIRHLFPMYAAIDITDTSKTIYHWQYSDYDMDPTDEPFIHARLNKFIYVNNVIRLLYPGIENVENPLISPVYSHDFSKFLDITIIEAKFDYYLQSMPKNYVRPVKM
;
A
#
# COMPACT_ATOMS: atom_id res chain seq x y z
N MET A 1 -18.27 -21.92 -22.02
CA MET A 1 -17.10 -21.08 -22.37
C MET A 1 -16.87 -20.11 -21.22
N THR A 2 -15.73 -20.21 -20.53
CA THR A 2 -15.39 -19.35 -19.37
C THR A 2 -14.93 -17.96 -19.85
N HIS A 3 -14.87 -16.97 -18.94
CA HIS A 3 -14.36 -15.63 -19.28
C HIS A 3 -12.90 -15.68 -19.76
N GLN A 4 -12.05 -16.52 -19.13
CA GLN A 4 -10.67 -16.76 -19.55
C GLN A 4 -10.58 -17.21 -21.01
N ASN A 5 -11.40 -18.19 -21.41
CA ASN A 5 -11.43 -18.67 -22.80
C ASN A 5 -11.85 -17.57 -23.78
N LYS A 6 -12.74 -16.64 -23.37
CA LYS A 6 -13.19 -15.53 -24.24
C LYS A 6 -12.09 -14.52 -24.52
N ILE A 7 -11.19 -14.28 -23.57
CA ILE A 7 -10.08 -13.33 -23.71
C ILE A 7 -8.78 -14.00 -24.18
N GLY A 8 -8.74 -15.33 -24.28
CA GLY A 8 -7.57 -16.10 -24.71
C GLY A 8 -6.53 -16.37 -23.60
N PHE A 9 -6.92 -16.18 -22.33
CA PHE A 9 -6.05 -16.32 -21.16
C PHE A 9 -6.25 -17.69 -20.49
N ASN A 10 -6.05 -18.77 -21.26
CA ASN A 10 -6.11 -20.14 -20.75
C ASN A 10 -4.80 -20.48 -20.04
N ASP A 11 -4.87 -21.05 -18.83
CA ASP A 11 -3.70 -21.47 -18.03
C ASP A 11 -2.66 -20.35 -17.76
N THR A 12 -3.09 -19.09 -17.77
CA THR A 12 -2.22 -17.94 -17.54
C THR A 12 -2.03 -17.66 -16.05
N GLN A 13 -0.90 -17.05 -15.71
CA GLN A 13 -0.64 -16.50 -14.39
C GLN A 13 -1.15 -15.06 -14.28
N ILE A 14 -1.72 -14.69 -13.13
CA ILE A 14 -2.20 -13.33 -12.86
C ILE A 14 -1.15 -12.58 -12.05
N TYR A 15 -0.77 -11.41 -12.56
CA TYR A 15 0.13 -10.47 -11.91
C TYR A 15 -0.66 -9.17 -11.74
N MET A 16 -0.58 -8.55 -10.56
CA MET A 16 -1.33 -7.32 -10.29
C MET A 16 -0.42 -6.20 -9.78
N THR A 17 -0.71 -5.00 -10.23
CA THR A 17 -0.01 -3.77 -9.84
C THR A 17 -0.95 -2.60 -9.88
N GLY A 18 -0.65 -1.64 -9.02
CA GLY A 18 -1.33 -0.36 -8.91
C GLY A 18 -0.47 0.58 -8.11
N ASP A 19 -0.78 1.85 -8.30
CA ASP A 19 -0.12 2.95 -7.65
C ASP A 19 -0.99 3.55 -6.55
N SER A 20 -0.39 4.01 -5.45
CA SER A 20 -1.11 4.72 -4.38
C SER A 20 -2.37 3.95 -3.92
N ALA A 21 -3.57 4.51 -4.06
CA ALA A 21 -4.83 3.85 -3.74
C ALA A 21 -5.10 2.58 -4.59
N GLY A 22 -4.62 2.52 -5.83
CA GLY A 22 -4.67 1.29 -6.62
C GLY A 22 -3.80 0.19 -6.02
N GLY A 23 -2.63 0.54 -5.47
CA GLY A 23 -1.77 -0.39 -4.75
C GLY A 23 -2.41 -0.97 -3.48
N GLU A 24 -3.18 -0.15 -2.76
CA GLU A 24 -4.01 -0.59 -1.62
C GLU A 24 -5.06 -1.62 -2.04
N LEU A 25 -5.85 -1.30 -3.06
CA LEU A 25 -6.90 -2.20 -3.59
C LEU A 25 -6.35 -3.59 -3.95
N TYR A 26 -5.16 -3.66 -4.53
CA TYR A 26 -4.55 -4.94 -4.90
C TYR A 26 -3.97 -5.70 -3.72
N ALA A 27 -3.47 -5.01 -2.69
CA ALA A 27 -3.13 -5.65 -1.44
C ALA A 27 -4.40 -6.29 -0.80
N ALA A 28 -5.54 -5.60 -0.82
CA ALA A 28 -6.82 -6.17 -0.38
C ALA A 28 -7.28 -7.37 -1.25
N CYS A 29 -7.08 -7.33 -2.58
CA CYS A 29 -7.29 -8.51 -3.43
C CYS A 29 -6.40 -9.69 -3.03
N GLY A 30 -5.12 -9.44 -2.72
CA GLY A 30 -4.20 -10.49 -2.26
C GLY A 30 -4.63 -11.13 -0.93
N LEU A 31 -5.10 -10.33 0.03
CA LEU A 31 -5.65 -10.83 1.30
C LEU A 31 -6.88 -11.73 1.15
N THR A 32 -7.63 -11.53 0.05
CA THR A 32 -8.88 -12.24 -0.22
C THR A 32 -8.72 -13.39 -1.23
N ASP A 33 -7.54 -13.55 -1.85
CA ASP A 33 -7.26 -14.60 -2.84
C ASP A 33 -7.01 -15.97 -2.21
N ASN A 34 -8.08 -16.60 -1.74
CA ASN A 34 -8.03 -17.95 -1.15
C ASN A 34 -7.69 -19.06 -2.16
N LYS A 35 -7.69 -18.75 -3.46
CA LYS A 35 -7.42 -19.71 -4.53
C LYS A 35 -6.00 -19.58 -5.07
N HIS A 36 -5.21 -18.63 -4.56
CA HIS A 36 -3.85 -18.37 -5.01
C HIS A 36 -3.74 -18.18 -6.52
N GLN A 37 -4.72 -17.47 -7.10
CA GLN A 37 -4.75 -17.14 -8.53
C GLN A 37 -3.75 -16.02 -8.86
N ILE A 38 -3.49 -15.13 -7.91
CA ILE A 38 -2.53 -14.03 -8.02
C ILE A 38 -1.14 -14.59 -7.71
N ARG A 39 -0.29 -14.62 -8.73
CA ARG A 39 1.07 -15.17 -8.62
C ARG A 39 2.06 -14.17 -8.02
N HIS A 40 1.86 -12.88 -8.28
CA HIS A 40 2.75 -11.80 -7.85
C HIS A 40 2.02 -10.48 -7.71
N LEU A 41 2.36 -9.71 -6.67
CA LEU A 41 1.94 -8.32 -6.52
C LEU A 41 3.13 -7.38 -6.65
N PHE A 42 2.93 -6.26 -7.33
CA PHE A 42 3.95 -5.22 -7.43
C PHE A 42 3.34 -3.83 -7.16
N PRO A 43 2.97 -3.54 -5.91
CA PRO A 43 2.42 -2.24 -5.51
C PRO A 43 3.48 -1.14 -5.64
N MET A 44 3.05 0.02 -6.11
CA MET A 44 3.88 1.22 -6.27
C MET A 44 3.40 2.30 -5.30
N TYR A 45 4.23 2.72 -4.35
CA TYR A 45 3.95 3.76 -3.35
C TYR A 45 2.54 3.64 -2.77
N ALA A 46 2.19 2.43 -2.36
CA ALA A 46 0.81 2.04 -2.12
C ALA A 46 0.26 2.66 -0.82
N ALA A 47 -0.99 3.12 -0.88
CA ALA A 47 -1.67 3.75 0.25
C ALA A 47 -2.24 2.70 1.24
N ILE A 48 -1.40 1.79 1.72
CA ILE A 48 -1.82 0.60 2.51
C ILE A 48 -2.22 0.90 3.96
N ASP A 49 -2.24 2.17 4.33
CA ASP A 49 -2.69 2.66 5.62
C ASP A 49 -3.24 4.09 5.49
N ILE A 50 -4.51 4.24 5.83
CA ILE A 50 -5.16 5.56 5.87
C ILE A 50 -5.44 6.02 7.30
N THR A 51 -4.88 5.39 8.33
CA THR A 51 -5.08 5.83 9.71
C THR A 51 -4.46 7.20 9.98
N ASP A 52 -4.90 7.81 11.08
CA ASP A 52 -4.31 9.06 11.55
C ASP A 52 -2.84 8.82 11.92
N THR A 53 -1.93 9.72 11.53
CA THR A 53 -0.49 9.61 11.85
C THR A 53 -0.23 9.30 13.34
N SER A 54 -1.02 9.89 14.25
CA SER A 54 -0.92 9.68 15.70
C SER A 54 -1.36 8.29 16.19
N LYS A 55 -1.99 7.48 15.33
CA LYS A 55 -2.58 6.17 15.63
C LYS A 55 -1.98 5.03 14.81
N THR A 56 -1.10 5.34 13.86
CA THR A 56 -0.39 4.35 13.06
C THR A 56 0.39 3.38 13.96
N ILE A 57 0.39 2.09 13.63
CA ILE A 57 1.11 1.06 14.39
C ILE A 57 2.63 1.15 14.30
N TYR A 58 3.13 1.88 13.29
CA TYR A 58 4.54 2.15 13.06
C TYR A 58 4.96 3.55 13.55
N HIS A 59 4.06 4.29 14.20
CA HIS A 59 4.33 5.60 14.81
C HIS A 59 4.91 6.64 13.82
N TRP A 60 4.14 6.95 12.77
CA TRP A 60 4.55 7.87 11.71
C TRP A 60 5.15 9.16 12.25
N GLN A 61 6.37 9.49 11.81
CA GLN A 61 7.07 10.69 12.23
C GLN A 61 8.02 11.22 11.15
N TYR A 62 8.28 12.54 11.19
CA TYR A 62 9.21 13.19 10.26
C TYR A 62 10.65 12.70 10.38
N SER A 63 11.09 12.34 11.59
CA SER A 63 12.48 11.90 11.85
C SER A 63 12.84 10.57 11.19
N ASP A 64 11.87 9.84 10.65
CA ASP A 64 12.11 8.59 9.93
C ASP A 64 12.53 8.81 8.48
N TYR A 65 12.45 10.05 7.98
CA TYR A 65 12.99 10.43 6.68
C TYR A 65 14.39 11.02 6.84
N ASP A 66 15.37 10.42 6.18
CA ASP A 66 16.74 10.95 6.07
C ASP A 66 16.78 12.13 5.09
N MET A 67 16.58 13.33 5.64
CA MET A 67 16.46 14.60 4.92
C MET A 67 17.72 15.47 5.08
N ASP A 68 18.12 16.15 4.01
CA ASP A 68 19.06 17.26 4.13
C ASP A 68 18.35 18.45 4.81
N PRO A 69 18.95 19.11 5.82
CA PRO A 69 18.37 20.27 6.47
C PRO A 69 17.94 21.40 5.50
N THR A 70 18.58 21.53 4.33
CA THR A 70 18.18 22.55 3.34
C THR A 70 16.85 22.23 2.65
N ASP A 71 16.53 20.95 2.52
CA ASP A 71 15.34 20.45 1.83
C ASP A 71 14.18 20.12 2.79
N GLU A 72 14.47 19.98 4.09
CA GLU A 72 13.50 19.63 5.13
C GLU A 72 12.21 20.48 5.08
N PRO A 73 12.25 21.83 4.97
CA PRO A 73 11.02 22.62 4.90
C PRO A 73 10.15 22.26 3.68
N PHE A 74 10.77 21.96 2.54
CA PHE A 74 10.07 21.59 1.32
C PHE A 74 9.46 20.19 1.44
N ILE A 75 10.23 19.22 1.94
CA ILE A 75 9.77 17.84 2.12
C ILE A 75 8.63 17.78 3.15
N HIS A 76 8.77 18.46 4.29
CA HIS A 76 7.68 18.60 5.28
C HIS A 76 6.42 19.19 4.65
N ALA A 77 6.53 20.24 3.84
CA ALA A 77 5.38 20.83 3.17
C ALA A 77 4.70 19.85 2.19
N ARG A 78 5.44 18.91 1.60
CA ARG A 78 4.87 17.85 0.74
C ARG A 78 4.18 16.76 1.56
N LEU A 79 4.82 16.26 2.61
CA LEU A 79 4.25 15.24 3.51
C LEU A 79 2.97 15.75 4.19
N ASN A 80 2.95 17.01 4.64
CA ASN A 80 1.77 17.65 5.23
C ASN A 80 0.55 17.66 4.30
N LYS A 81 0.76 17.79 2.98
CA LYS A 81 -0.35 17.72 2.01
C LYS A 81 -0.99 16.33 2.01
N PHE A 82 -0.18 15.27 2.12
CA PHE A 82 -0.71 13.91 2.21
C PHE A 82 -1.42 13.67 3.54
N ILE A 83 -0.92 14.18 4.66
CA ILE A 83 -1.65 14.12 5.94
C ILE A 83 -3.05 14.74 5.79
N TYR A 84 -3.14 15.92 5.17
CA TYR A 84 -4.42 16.57 4.93
C TYR A 84 -5.34 15.78 3.99
N VAL A 85 -4.82 15.31 2.85
CA VAL A 85 -5.59 14.50 1.90
C VAL A 85 -6.07 13.19 2.54
N ASN A 86 -5.22 12.53 3.31
CA ASN A 86 -5.55 11.29 4.01
C ASN A 86 -6.69 11.52 5.02
N ASN A 87 -6.71 12.66 5.72
CA ASN A 87 -7.82 13.04 6.59
C ASN A 87 -9.15 13.19 5.83
N VAL A 88 -9.12 13.66 4.57
CA VAL A 88 -10.32 13.70 3.73
C VAL A 88 -10.71 12.30 3.26
N ILE A 89 -9.76 11.48 2.80
CA ILE A 89 -10.01 10.10 2.34
C ILE A 89 -10.66 9.26 3.44
N ARG A 90 -10.19 9.39 4.69
CA ARG A 90 -10.76 8.70 5.86
C ARG A 90 -12.24 8.97 6.09
N LEU A 91 -12.75 10.12 5.65
CA LEU A 91 -14.17 10.49 5.77
C LEU A 91 -15.01 9.94 4.62
N LEU A 92 -14.39 9.62 3.48
CA LEU A 92 -15.09 9.30 2.23
C LEU A 92 -15.02 7.83 1.85
N TYR A 93 -13.88 7.17 2.09
CA TYR A 93 -13.60 5.84 1.57
C TYR A 93 -14.13 4.69 2.44
N PRO A 94 -13.93 4.67 3.78
CA PRO A 94 -14.35 3.54 4.62
C PRO A 94 -15.88 3.38 4.75
N GLY A 95 -16.65 4.42 4.46
CA GLY A 95 -18.08 4.45 4.76
C GLY A 95 -18.34 4.32 6.26
N ILE A 96 -18.91 3.18 6.69
CA ILE A 96 -19.18 2.88 8.11
C ILE A 96 -18.12 1.96 8.74
N GLU A 97 -17.17 1.48 7.95
CA GLU A 97 -16.13 0.55 8.41
C GLU A 97 -15.03 1.26 9.20
N ASN A 98 -14.35 0.53 10.08
CA ASN A 98 -13.16 1.03 10.74
C ASN A 98 -12.01 1.13 9.73
N VAL A 99 -11.27 2.24 9.75
CA VAL A 99 -10.05 2.45 8.95
C VAL A 99 -8.98 1.38 9.17
N GLU A 100 -8.95 0.74 10.34
CA GLU A 100 -8.02 -0.35 10.68
C GLU A 100 -8.47 -1.72 10.10
N ASN A 101 -9.61 -1.78 9.40
CA ASN A 101 -10.02 -3.00 8.70
C ASN A 101 -8.92 -3.40 7.69
N PRO A 102 -8.39 -4.63 7.70
CA PRO A 102 -7.32 -5.06 6.80
C PRO A 102 -7.68 -5.00 5.30
N LEU A 103 -8.96 -4.90 4.94
CA LEU A 103 -9.39 -4.68 3.55
C LEU A 103 -9.42 -3.19 3.14
N ILE A 104 -9.10 -2.29 4.07
CA ILE A 104 -9.01 -0.83 3.86
C ILE A 104 -7.57 -0.35 4.15
N SER A 105 -6.99 -0.83 5.25
CA SER A 105 -5.59 -0.60 5.60
C SER A 105 -4.87 -1.95 5.77
N PRO A 106 -4.39 -2.56 4.66
CA PRO A 106 -3.73 -3.86 4.67
C PRO A 106 -2.59 -4.05 5.66
N VAL A 107 -1.95 -2.96 6.11
CA VAL A 107 -0.89 -3.01 7.14
C VAL A 107 -1.36 -3.65 8.47
N TYR A 108 -2.67 -3.63 8.74
CA TYR A 108 -3.28 -4.20 9.95
C TYR A 108 -3.64 -5.69 9.82
N SER A 109 -3.35 -6.34 8.69
CA SER A 109 -3.55 -7.78 8.57
C SER A 109 -2.65 -8.55 9.55
N HIS A 110 -3.18 -9.61 10.15
CA HIS A 110 -2.41 -10.54 10.97
C HIS A 110 -1.87 -11.74 10.18
N ASP A 111 -2.35 -11.93 8.95
CA ASP A 111 -1.97 -13.04 8.09
C ASP A 111 -1.55 -12.52 6.72
N PHE A 112 -0.25 -12.59 6.46
CA PHE A 112 0.35 -12.29 5.16
C PHE A 112 0.76 -13.56 4.39
N SER A 113 0.47 -14.77 4.91
CA SER A 113 0.85 -16.03 4.27
C SER A 113 0.22 -16.23 2.89
N LYS A 114 -0.87 -15.51 2.61
CA LYS A 114 -1.55 -15.50 1.32
C LYS A 114 -0.80 -14.74 0.25
N PHE A 115 0.10 -13.83 0.63
CA PHE A 115 0.96 -13.14 -0.30
C PHE A 115 2.15 -14.02 -0.66
N LEU A 116 2.00 -14.76 -1.76
CA LEU A 116 3.02 -15.69 -2.23
C LEU A 116 4.31 -14.99 -2.65
N ASP A 117 4.19 -13.81 -3.26
CA ASP A 117 5.32 -13.02 -3.74
C ASP A 117 4.90 -11.54 -3.94
N ILE A 118 5.69 -10.61 -3.40
CA ILE A 118 5.46 -9.16 -3.50
C ILE A 118 6.77 -8.44 -3.86
N THR A 119 6.69 -7.48 -4.77
CA THR A 119 7.75 -6.47 -5.01
C THR A 119 7.21 -5.07 -4.77
N ILE A 120 7.64 -4.44 -3.69
CA ILE A 120 7.19 -3.08 -3.33
C ILE A 120 8.14 -2.06 -3.96
N ILE A 121 7.58 -1.06 -4.64
CA ILE A 121 8.32 0.04 -5.26
C ILE A 121 7.94 1.33 -4.53
N GLU A 122 8.91 1.98 -3.88
CA GLU A 122 8.68 3.16 -3.03
C GLU A 122 9.61 4.31 -3.38
N ALA A 123 9.17 5.54 -3.09
CA ALA A 123 10.03 6.73 -3.15
C ALA A 123 10.57 7.09 -1.76
N LYS A 124 11.82 7.58 -1.70
CA LYS A 124 12.54 7.89 -0.44
C LYS A 124 11.77 8.84 0.50
N PHE A 125 10.99 9.76 -0.06
CA PHE A 125 10.24 10.78 0.67
C PHE A 125 8.73 10.64 0.45
N ASP A 126 8.25 9.43 0.17
CA ASP A 126 6.81 9.14 0.08
C ASP A 126 6.17 9.09 1.46
N TYR A 127 4.96 9.65 1.60
CA TYR A 127 4.21 9.64 2.85
C TYR A 127 3.90 8.22 3.37
N TYR A 128 3.63 7.28 2.47
CA TYR A 128 3.26 5.90 2.79
C TYR A 128 4.46 4.99 3.03
N LEU A 129 5.69 5.45 2.78
CA LEU A 129 6.92 4.65 2.90
C LEU A 129 7.00 3.90 4.24
N GLN A 130 6.66 4.57 5.34
CA GLN A 130 6.77 4.01 6.69
C GLN A 130 5.74 2.92 6.98
N SER A 131 4.62 2.92 6.26
CA SER A 131 3.60 1.87 6.38
C SER A 131 4.04 0.54 5.78
N MET A 132 5.09 0.55 4.94
CA MET A 132 5.52 -0.64 4.21
C MET A 132 6.14 -1.69 5.13
N PRO A 133 5.70 -2.96 5.04
CA PRO A 133 6.28 -4.04 5.83
C PRO A 133 7.78 -4.21 5.54
N LYS A 134 8.65 -3.82 6.49
CA LYS A 134 10.11 -3.86 6.33
C LYS A 134 10.67 -5.25 6.00
N ASN A 135 9.93 -6.31 6.31
CA ASN A 135 10.30 -7.70 6.01
C ASN A 135 10.02 -8.14 4.57
N TYR A 136 9.26 -7.36 3.80
CA TYR A 136 8.84 -7.68 2.42
C TYR A 136 9.37 -6.68 1.38
N VAL A 137 10.00 -5.60 1.81
CA VAL A 137 10.62 -4.61 0.91
C VAL A 137 11.99 -5.12 0.48
N ARG A 138 12.14 -5.50 -0.79
CA ARG A 138 13.47 -5.53 -1.43
C ARG A 138 13.75 -4.12 -1.97
N PRO A 139 14.74 -3.39 -1.43
CA PRO A 139 15.03 -2.05 -1.93
C PRO A 139 15.45 -2.13 -3.39
N VAL A 140 14.65 -1.55 -4.29
CA VAL A 140 15.06 -1.26 -5.66
C VAL A 140 15.77 0.09 -5.62
N LYS A 141 17.11 0.09 -5.68
CA LYS A 141 17.87 1.32 -5.92
C LYS A 141 17.63 1.73 -7.37
N MET A 142 16.87 2.81 -7.59
CA MET A 142 16.85 3.53 -8.86
C MET A 142 17.97 4.57 -8.88
#